data_AF-A0A2A5M2M8-F1
#
_entry.id   AF-A0A2A5M2M8-F1
#
_cell.length_a   1.000
_cell.length_b   1.000
_cell.length_c   1.000
_cell.angle_alpha   90.00
_cell.angle_beta   90.00
_cell.angle_gamma   90.00
#
_symmetry.space_group_name_H-M   'P 1'
#
loop_
_entity.id
_entity.type
_entity.pdbx_description
1 polymer ?
#
loop_
_entity_poly.entity_id
_entity_poly.type
_entity_poly.pdbx_seq_one_letter_code
_entity_poly.pdbx_strand_id
1 'polypeptide(L)'
;FITEEIEGIATKEPAFNSDALWIDANLKDEATLNGYIVIDPASVISTHMSELIKAHASELLTRQEVQNLLDKVKNDYPIIVEGALGVAPVSLIQKILKDLLKHHIPIKDMLTILESVSDIAEVSKSFDMIIEHVRASLARMITNMYLDDKGNLDIFILDSASSAVLMENVQFRDGSYHLPLSVAQTG
;
A
#
# COMPACT_ATOMS: atom_id res chain seq x y z
N PHE A 1 -2.11 -12.29 -26.30
CA PHE A 1 -1.68 -13.68 -26.54
C PHE A 1 -0.40 -13.61 -27.33
N ILE A 2 0.66 -14.30 -26.87
CA ILE A 2 1.93 -14.36 -27.59
C ILE A 2 1.74 -15.33 -28.76
N THR A 3 2.04 -14.89 -29.98
CA THR A 3 1.81 -15.70 -31.19
C THR A 3 3.02 -16.58 -31.55
N GLU A 4 4.23 -16.07 -31.38
CA GLU A 4 5.49 -16.79 -31.58
C GLU A 4 6.54 -16.33 -30.56
N GLU A 5 7.42 -17.24 -30.15
CA GLU A 5 8.53 -16.91 -29.25
C GLU A 5 9.64 -16.16 -30.00
N ILE A 6 10.17 -15.11 -29.38
CA ILE A 6 11.29 -14.32 -29.90
C ILE A 6 12.60 -14.71 -29.23
N GLU A 7 13.70 -14.71 -29.98
CA GLU A 7 15.04 -14.95 -29.40
C GLU A 7 15.44 -13.78 -28.47
N GLY A 8 16.01 -14.11 -27.32
CA GLY A 8 16.49 -13.14 -26.36
C GLY A 8 17.19 -13.78 -25.16
N ILE A 9 17.83 -12.95 -24.35
CA ILE A 9 18.50 -13.40 -23.12
C ILE A 9 17.46 -13.39 -21.99
N ALA A 10 17.14 -14.57 -21.47
CA ALA A 10 16.21 -14.71 -20.35
C ALA A 10 16.72 -13.98 -19.08
N THR A 11 15.82 -13.25 -18.44
CA THR A 11 16.08 -12.49 -17.22
C THR A 11 14.84 -12.43 -16.34
N LYS A 12 15.01 -11.93 -15.11
CA LYS A 12 13.92 -11.47 -14.27
C LYS A 12 13.83 -9.95 -14.32
N GLU A 13 12.61 -9.44 -14.45
CA GLU A 13 12.34 -8.02 -14.33
C GLU A 13 12.52 -7.58 -12.86
N PRO A 14 13.26 -6.49 -12.58
CA PRO A 14 13.69 -6.17 -11.22
C PRO A 14 12.61 -5.60 -10.28
N ALA A 15 11.50 -5.04 -10.79
CA ALA A 15 10.44 -4.44 -9.98
C ALA A 15 9.44 -5.48 -9.43
N PHE A 16 9.07 -6.48 -10.22
CA PHE A 16 8.02 -7.47 -9.91
C PHE A 16 8.52 -8.92 -9.95
N ASN A 17 9.79 -9.14 -10.33
CA ASN A 17 10.41 -10.47 -10.45
C ASN A 17 9.71 -11.38 -11.49
N SER A 18 9.07 -10.77 -12.48
CA SER A 18 8.41 -11.45 -13.60
C SER A 18 9.44 -11.95 -14.61
N ASP A 19 9.09 -13.02 -15.34
CA ASP A 19 9.90 -13.50 -16.47
C ASP A 19 9.93 -12.49 -17.61
N ALA A 20 11.13 -12.22 -18.13
CA ALA A 20 11.35 -11.27 -19.22
C ALA A 20 12.53 -11.72 -20.13
N LEU A 21 12.64 -11.09 -21.29
CA LEU A 21 13.70 -11.31 -22.27
C LEU A 21 14.38 -9.99 -22.60
N TRP A 22 15.72 -9.97 -22.59
CA TRP A 22 16.49 -8.93 -23.27
C TRP A 22 16.58 -9.25 -24.76
N ILE A 23 16.15 -8.32 -25.60
CA ILE A 23 16.17 -8.44 -27.06
C ILE A 23 17.00 -7.30 -27.67
N ASP A 24 17.59 -7.56 -28.83
CA ASP A 24 18.24 -6.51 -29.61
C ASP A 24 17.20 -5.51 -30.16
N ALA A 25 17.62 -4.27 -30.37
CA ALA A 25 16.73 -3.19 -30.78
C ALA A 25 16.04 -3.43 -32.14
N ASN A 26 16.65 -4.23 -33.02
CA ASN A 26 16.09 -4.62 -34.31
C ASN A 26 14.91 -5.61 -34.21
N LEU A 27 14.78 -6.34 -33.09
CA LEU A 27 13.70 -7.30 -32.85
C LEU A 27 12.44 -6.65 -32.23
N LYS A 28 12.47 -5.35 -31.95
CA LYS A 28 11.38 -4.62 -31.28
C LYS A 28 10.05 -4.71 -32.02
N ASP A 29 10.07 -4.49 -33.33
CA ASP A 29 8.85 -4.48 -34.15
C ASP A 29 8.23 -5.89 -34.24
N GLU A 30 9.07 -6.92 -34.38
CA GLU A 30 8.67 -8.32 -34.36
C GLU A 30 8.09 -8.74 -33.00
N ALA A 31 8.77 -8.39 -31.90
CA ALA A 31 8.29 -8.66 -30.54
C ALA A 31 6.90 -8.06 -30.29
N THR A 32 6.70 -6.81 -30.71
CA THR A 32 5.41 -6.12 -30.56
C THR A 32 4.33 -6.80 -31.41
N LEU A 33 4.66 -7.18 -32.64
CA LEU A 33 3.75 -7.88 -33.54
C LEU A 33 3.35 -9.26 -32.99
N ASN A 34 4.28 -9.91 -32.29
CA ASN A 34 4.06 -11.19 -31.60
C ASN A 34 3.36 -11.06 -30.25
N GLY A 35 2.92 -9.86 -29.86
CA GLY A 35 2.12 -9.63 -28.66
C GLY A 35 2.92 -9.46 -27.36
N TYR A 36 4.25 -9.27 -27.44
CA TYR A 36 5.07 -8.87 -26.29
C TYR A 36 4.93 -7.37 -26.00
N ILE A 37 5.08 -7.02 -24.73
CA ILE A 37 5.22 -5.62 -24.30
C ILE A 37 6.72 -5.31 -24.27
N VAL A 38 7.16 -4.41 -25.16
CA VAL A 38 8.56 -3.97 -25.19
C VAL A 38 8.72 -2.72 -24.33
N ILE A 39 9.64 -2.80 -23.36
CA ILE A 39 9.94 -1.72 -22.42
C ILE A 39 11.41 -1.32 -22.61
N ASP A 40 11.68 -0.02 -22.69
CA ASP A 40 13.06 0.46 -22.82
C ASP A 40 13.82 0.39 -21.48
N PRO A 41 15.17 0.32 -21.51
CA PRO A 41 15.98 0.20 -20.30
C PRO A 41 15.75 1.31 -19.27
N ALA A 42 15.50 2.55 -19.72
CA ALA A 42 15.29 3.68 -18.81
C ALA A 42 13.96 3.53 -18.06
N SER A 43 12.91 3.07 -18.75
CA SER A 43 11.62 2.73 -18.13
C SER A 43 11.76 1.59 -17.12
N VAL A 44 12.55 0.56 -17.39
CA VAL A 44 12.83 -0.54 -16.43
C VAL A 44 13.46 0.01 -15.15
N ILE A 45 14.51 0.84 -15.28
CA ILE A 45 15.18 1.47 -14.12
C ILE A 45 14.20 2.36 -13.35
N SER A 46 13.42 3.18 -14.05
CA SER A 46 12.45 4.10 -13.44
C SER A 46 11.36 3.37 -12.65
N THR A 47 10.81 2.29 -13.21
CA THR A 47 9.81 1.46 -12.53
C THR A 47 10.43 0.79 -11.31
N HIS A 48 11.63 0.22 -11.43
CA HIS A 48 12.31 -0.41 -10.30
C HIS A 48 12.57 0.57 -9.16
N MET A 49 13.08 1.76 -9.45
CA MET A 49 13.28 2.81 -8.45
C MET A 49 11.96 3.24 -7.79
N SER A 50 10.90 3.36 -8.59
CA SER A 50 9.57 3.73 -8.08
C SER A 50 9.01 2.69 -7.11
N GLU A 51 9.14 1.40 -7.43
CA GLU A 51 8.72 0.31 -6.54
C GLU A 51 9.58 0.23 -5.27
N LEU A 52 10.90 0.45 -5.37
CA LEU A 52 11.76 0.54 -4.19
C LEU A 52 11.36 1.69 -3.26
N ILE A 53 11.07 2.88 -3.82
CA ILE A 53 10.60 4.02 -3.04
C ILE A 53 9.27 3.69 -2.36
N LYS A 54 8.32 3.06 -3.06
CA LYS A 54 7.04 2.64 -2.47
C LYS A 54 7.23 1.63 -1.34
N ALA A 55 8.11 0.66 -1.52
CA ALA A 55 8.42 -0.36 -0.51
C ALA A 55 9.00 0.25 0.78
N HIS A 56 9.80 1.31 0.65
CA HIS A 56 10.44 2.00 1.77
C HIS A 56 9.80 3.35 2.11
N ALA A 57 8.62 3.67 1.57
CA ALA A 57 7.99 4.99 1.72
C ALA A 57 7.72 5.32 3.20
N SER A 58 7.36 4.31 3.99
CA SER A 58 7.16 4.48 5.43
C SER A 58 8.46 4.89 6.14
N GLU A 59 9.64 4.43 5.71
CA GLU A 59 10.93 4.78 6.31
C GLU A 59 11.36 6.21 5.94
N LEU A 60 11.02 6.63 4.72
CA LEU A 60 11.30 7.96 4.23
C LEU A 60 10.48 9.02 4.98
N LEU A 61 9.26 8.69 5.45
CA LEU A 61 8.36 9.66 6.09
C LEU A 61 8.81 10.09 7.51
N THR A 62 9.57 11.17 7.55
CA THR A 62 10.01 11.91 8.73
C THR A 62 8.91 12.81 9.30
N ARG A 63 9.13 13.30 10.53
CA ARG A 63 8.20 14.25 11.16
C ARG A 63 8.15 15.59 10.42
N GLN A 64 9.27 16.01 9.83
CA GLN A 64 9.35 17.24 9.06
C GLN A 64 8.53 17.16 7.76
N GLU A 65 8.55 16.02 7.07
CA GLU A 65 7.74 15.85 5.85
C GLU A 65 6.25 15.80 6.17
N VAL A 66 5.86 15.20 7.30
CA VAL A 66 4.47 15.27 7.77
C VAL A 66 4.08 16.72 8.05
N GLN A 67 4.94 17.51 8.71
CA GLN A 67 4.67 18.94 8.91
C GLN A 67 4.50 19.67 7.57
N ASN A 68 5.42 19.45 6.62
CA ASN A 68 5.34 20.07 5.29
C ASN A 68 4.04 19.68 4.56
N LEU A 69 3.59 18.43 4.71
CA LEU A 69 2.34 17.94 4.13
C LEU A 69 1.13 18.63 4.78
N LEU A 70 1.11 18.73 6.10
CA LEU A 70 0.08 19.45 6.84
C LEU A 70 0.03 20.93 6.45
N ASP A 71 1.18 21.60 6.34
CA ASP A 71 1.27 23.00 5.94
C ASP A 71 0.73 23.21 4.51
N LYS A 72 1.02 22.27 3.60
CA LYS A 72 0.48 22.30 2.25
C LYS A 72 -1.05 22.17 2.24
N VAL A 73 -1.61 21.24 3.01
CA VAL A 73 -3.07 21.05 3.13
C VAL A 73 -3.71 22.25 3.82
N LYS A 74 -3.02 22.85 4.81
CA LYS A 74 -3.49 24.01 5.58
C LYS A 74 -3.75 25.24 4.71
N ASN A 75 -3.04 25.39 3.59
CA ASN A 75 -3.26 26.49 2.66
C ASN A 75 -4.69 26.54 2.13
N ASP A 76 -5.28 25.36 1.87
CA ASP A 76 -6.63 25.23 1.29
C ASP A 76 -7.68 24.86 2.35
N TYR A 77 -7.30 24.05 3.34
CA TYR A 77 -8.20 23.49 4.36
C TYR A 77 -7.70 23.73 5.80
N PRO A 78 -7.55 25.00 6.23
CA PRO A 78 -6.96 25.32 7.54
C PRO A 78 -7.77 24.77 8.70
N ILE A 79 -9.11 24.79 8.60
CA ILE A 79 -10.02 24.31 9.66
C ILE A 79 -9.81 22.81 9.91
N ILE A 80 -9.63 22.01 8.87
CA ILE A 80 -9.44 20.56 9.00
C ILE A 80 -8.11 20.24 9.66
N VAL A 81 -7.03 20.92 9.22
CA VAL A 81 -5.69 20.72 9.82
C VAL A 81 -5.68 21.15 11.28
N GLU A 82 -6.30 22.28 11.61
CA GLU A 82 -6.37 22.77 12.99
C GLU A 82 -7.24 21.88 13.88
N GLY A 83 -8.38 21.39 13.37
CA GLY A 83 -9.22 20.41 14.06
C GLY A 83 -8.47 19.13 14.39
N ALA A 84 -7.79 18.55 13.40
CA ALA A 84 -6.99 17.34 13.60
C ALA A 84 -5.86 17.54 14.61
N LEU A 85 -5.12 18.66 14.52
CA LEU A 85 -4.05 18.99 15.47
C LEU A 85 -4.55 19.29 16.89
N GLY A 86 -5.82 19.68 17.05
CA GLY A 86 -6.45 19.88 18.35
C GLY A 86 -6.58 18.59 19.16
N VAL A 87 -6.71 17.43 18.49
CA VAL A 87 -6.99 16.13 19.13
C VAL A 87 -5.88 15.10 18.91
N ALA A 88 -5.05 15.28 17.88
CA ALA A 88 -3.96 14.39 17.51
C ALA A 88 -2.64 15.18 17.28
N PRO A 89 -1.57 14.91 18.04
CA PRO A 89 -0.28 15.53 17.78
C PRO A 89 0.32 15.04 16.46
N VAL A 90 1.24 15.82 15.88
CA VAL A 90 1.96 15.45 14.63
C VAL A 90 2.64 14.08 14.73
N SER A 91 3.09 13.67 15.92
CA SER A 91 3.66 12.33 16.14
C SER A 91 2.66 11.20 15.93
N LEU A 92 1.39 11.39 16.32
CA LEU A 92 0.33 10.42 16.10
C LEU A 92 -0.05 10.39 14.61
N ILE A 93 -0.22 11.56 13.97
CA ILE A 93 -0.49 11.65 12.54
C ILE A 93 0.63 10.96 11.75
N GLN A 94 1.89 11.21 12.08
CA GLN A 94 3.02 10.52 11.47
C GLN A 94 2.91 9.00 11.63
N LYS A 95 2.60 8.51 12.83
CA LYS A 95 2.46 7.06 13.07
C LYS A 95 1.36 6.45 12.19
N ILE A 96 0.22 7.14 12.04
CA ILE A 96 -0.89 6.73 11.17
C ILE A 96 -0.45 6.68 9.70
N LEU A 97 0.16 7.76 9.19
CA LEU A 97 0.62 7.82 7.81
C LEU A 97 1.69 6.77 7.49
N LYS A 98 2.62 6.51 8.43
CA LYS A 98 3.62 5.44 8.27
C LYS A 98 2.97 4.07 8.20
N ASP A 99 1.93 3.82 9.01
CA ASP A 99 1.22 2.54 9.00
C ASP A 99 0.44 2.31 7.69
N LEU A 100 -0.24 3.36 7.18
CA LEU A 100 -0.89 3.32 5.87
C LEU A 100 0.13 2.98 4.76
N LEU A 101 1.27 3.69 4.73
CA LEU A 101 2.32 3.46 3.74
C LEU A 101 2.95 2.06 3.86
N LYS A 102 3.12 1.54 5.07
CA LYS A 102 3.62 0.18 5.31
C LYS A 102 2.70 -0.88 4.70
N HIS A 103 1.40 -0.60 4.65
CA HIS A 103 0.40 -1.43 3.98
C HIS A 103 0.11 -1.01 2.53
N HIS A 104 1.02 -0.23 1.92
CA HIS A 104 0.92 0.30 0.56
C HIS A 104 -0.33 1.15 0.27
N ILE A 105 -0.99 1.68 1.31
CA ILE A 105 -2.14 2.57 1.16
C ILE A 105 -1.64 3.99 0.87
N PRO A 106 -2.04 4.61 -0.26
CA PRO A 106 -1.64 5.97 -0.58
C PRO A 106 -2.20 7.00 0.41
N ILE A 107 -1.35 7.95 0.81
CA ILE A 107 -1.71 9.05 1.72
C ILE A 107 -2.08 10.35 0.98
N LYS A 108 -2.49 10.24 -0.30
CA LYS A 108 -2.81 11.39 -1.15
C LYS A 108 -4.11 12.08 -0.76
N ASP A 109 -5.05 11.34 -0.17
CA ASP A 109 -6.31 11.88 0.33
C ASP A 109 -6.15 12.29 1.80
N MET A 110 -5.35 13.34 2.01
CA MET A 110 -5.09 13.87 3.35
C MET A 110 -6.34 14.44 4.00
N LEU A 111 -7.32 14.90 3.23
CA LEU A 111 -8.57 15.44 3.76
C LEU A 111 -9.34 14.35 4.51
N THR A 112 -9.64 13.24 3.84
CA THR A 112 -10.33 12.09 4.44
C THR A 112 -9.55 11.55 5.64
N ILE A 113 -8.22 11.46 5.53
CA ILE A 113 -7.37 10.99 6.64
C ILE A 113 -7.52 11.90 7.86
N LEU A 114 -7.37 13.21 7.71
CA LEU A 114 -7.39 14.16 8.83
C LEU A 114 -8.78 14.29 9.47
N GLU A 115 -9.85 14.25 8.67
CA GLU A 115 -11.22 14.20 9.19
C GLU A 115 -11.44 12.94 10.04
N SER A 116 -11.08 11.78 9.49
CA SER A 116 -11.22 10.50 10.19
C SER A 116 -10.41 10.45 11.48
N VAL A 117 -9.21 11.03 11.49
CA VAL A 117 -8.37 11.15 12.70
C VAL A 117 -9.05 12.05 13.72
N SER A 118 -9.63 13.16 13.29
CA SER A 118 -10.32 14.09 14.19
C SER A 118 -11.49 13.43 14.89
N ASP A 119 -12.29 12.66 14.15
CA ASP A 119 -13.48 11.97 14.67
C ASP A 119 -13.12 10.88 15.70
N ILE A 120 -12.13 10.03 15.39
CA ILE A 120 -11.82 8.87 16.23
C ILE A 120 -10.88 9.20 17.41
N ALA A 121 -9.99 10.19 17.27
CA ALA A 121 -8.98 10.50 18.30
C ALA A 121 -9.57 11.17 19.56
N GLU A 122 -10.76 11.75 19.47
CA GLU A 122 -11.52 12.22 20.64
C GLU A 122 -12.09 11.05 21.45
N VAL A 123 -12.53 9.99 20.76
CA VAL A 123 -13.26 8.87 21.35
C VAL A 123 -12.32 7.75 21.82
N SER A 124 -11.19 7.55 21.14
CA SER A 124 -10.24 6.48 21.42
C SER A 124 -8.80 6.96 21.40
N LYS A 125 -8.00 6.42 22.32
CA LYS A 125 -6.52 6.54 22.32
C LYS A 125 -5.83 5.26 21.85
N SER A 126 -6.60 4.22 21.53
CA SER A 126 -6.07 2.97 20.99
C SER A 126 -5.63 3.18 19.54
N PHE A 127 -4.34 3.01 19.27
CA PHE A 127 -3.79 3.20 17.92
C PHE A 127 -4.46 2.25 16.91
N ASP A 128 -4.69 1.00 17.29
CA ASP A 128 -5.33 -0.01 16.44
C ASP A 128 -6.75 0.41 16.03
N MET A 129 -7.52 0.98 16.96
CA MET A 129 -8.86 1.49 16.64
C MET A 129 -8.79 2.70 15.71
N ILE A 130 -7.84 3.61 15.95
CA ILE A 130 -7.66 4.82 15.14
C ILE A 130 -7.28 4.45 13.71
N ILE A 131 -6.29 3.57 13.52
CA ILE A 131 -5.82 3.21 12.18
C ILE A 131 -6.88 2.44 11.40
N GLU A 132 -7.61 1.51 12.02
CA GLU A 132 -8.69 0.79 11.34
C GLU A 132 -9.85 1.71 10.95
N HIS A 133 -10.18 2.71 11.78
CA HIS A 133 -11.16 3.73 11.43
C HIS A 133 -10.72 4.55 10.21
N VAL A 134 -9.46 4.98 10.18
CA VAL A 134 -8.87 5.70 9.04
C VAL A 134 -8.81 4.84 7.79
N ARG A 135 -8.52 3.54 7.90
CA ARG A 135 -8.57 2.61 6.75
C ARG A 135 -9.99 2.44 6.21
N ALA A 136 -10.98 2.36 7.11
CA ALA A 136 -12.38 2.23 6.73
C ALA A 136 -12.89 3.46 5.96
N SER A 137 -12.49 4.68 6.33
CA SER A 137 -12.85 5.87 5.57
C SER A 137 -12.18 5.94 4.19
N LEU A 138 -11.02 5.31 4.04
CA LEU A 138 -10.33 5.14 2.76
C LEU A 138 -10.81 3.94 1.93
N ALA A 139 -11.90 3.25 2.32
CA ALA A 139 -12.35 2.00 1.68
C ALA A 139 -12.49 2.10 0.15
N ARG A 140 -13.00 3.22 -0.38
CA ARG A 140 -13.12 3.43 -1.84
C ARG A 140 -11.75 3.45 -2.52
N MET A 141 -10.77 4.13 -1.93
CA MET A 141 -9.41 4.20 -2.47
C MET A 141 -8.76 2.82 -2.42
N ILE A 142 -8.84 2.15 -1.27
CA ILE A 142 -8.27 0.81 -1.07
C ILE A 142 -8.88 -0.17 -2.08
N THR A 143 -10.20 -0.18 -2.22
CA THR A 143 -10.89 -1.06 -3.18
C THR A 143 -10.36 -0.83 -4.59
N ASN A 144 -10.28 0.44 -5.04
CA ASN A 144 -9.80 0.78 -6.37
C ASN A 144 -8.34 0.35 -6.65
N MET A 145 -7.51 0.14 -5.63
CA MET A 145 -6.14 -0.36 -5.81
C MET A 145 -6.09 -1.82 -6.25
N TYR A 146 -7.16 -2.58 -6.00
CA TYR A 146 -7.22 -4.01 -6.23
C TYR A 146 -8.25 -4.42 -7.28
N LEU A 147 -8.89 -3.45 -7.95
CA LEU A 147 -9.79 -3.73 -9.07
C LEU A 147 -9.00 -4.08 -10.33
N ASP A 148 -9.50 -5.06 -11.08
CA ASP A 148 -9.05 -5.32 -12.45
C ASP A 148 -9.57 -4.25 -13.44
N ASP A 149 -9.14 -4.32 -14.70
CA ASP A 149 -9.58 -3.40 -15.77
C ASP A 149 -11.10 -3.41 -16.04
N LYS A 150 -11.82 -4.43 -15.54
CA LYS A 150 -13.27 -4.59 -15.66
C LYS A 150 -14.01 -4.14 -14.39
N GLY A 151 -13.30 -3.72 -13.35
CA GLY A 151 -13.87 -3.33 -12.07
C GLY A 151 -14.25 -4.51 -11.16
N ASN A 152 -13.71 -5.70 -11.38
CA ASN A 152 -13.87 -6.85 -10.48
C ASN A 152 -12.79 -6.85 -9.41
N LEU A 153 -13.14 -7.35 -8.23
CA LEU A 153 -12.22 -7.56 -7.12
C LEU A 153 -12.08 -9.07 -6.87
N ASP A 154 -10.90 -9.62 -7.14
CA ASP A 154 -10.59 -11.01 -6.81
C ASP A 154 -10.18 -11.11 -5.34
N ILE A 155 -10.88 -11.97 -4.59
CA ILE A 155 -10.65 -12.15 -3.15
C ILE A 155 -10.44 -13.62 -2.81
N PHE A 156 -9.52 -13.86 -1.88
CA PHE A 156 -9.41 -15.14 -1.18
C PHE A 156 -10.08 -15.01 0.18
N ILE A 157 -10.99 -15.92 0.49
CA ILE A 157 -11.70 -15.96 1.78
C ILE A 157 -11.21 -17.19 2.54
N LEU A 158 -10.83 -17.00 3.80
CA LEU A 158 -10.55 -18.10 4.70
C LEU A 158 -11.83 -18.88 5.00
N ASP A 159 -11.76 -20.21 4.99
CA ASP A 159 -12.89 -21.02 5.40
C ASP A 159 -13.22 -20.81 6.89
N SER A 160 -14.44 -21.17 7.28
CA SER A 160 -14.94 -20.92 8.63
C SER A 160 -14.11 -21.62 9.72
N ALA A 161 -13.55 -22.80 9.46
CA ALA A 161 -12.73 -23.50 10.44
C ALA A 161 -11.39 -22.79 10.64
N SER A 162 -10.72 -22.40 9.54
CA SER A 162 -9.49 -21.60 9.60
C SER A 162 -9.72 -20.27 10.33
N SER A 163 -10.82 -19.57 10.01
CA SER A 163 -11.15 -18.30 10.68
C SER A 163 -11.40 -18.46 12.18
N ALA A 164 -12.09 -19.53 12.59
CA ALA A 164 -12.37 -19.82 14.00
C ALA A 164 -11.08 -20.08 14.79
N VAL A 165 -10.15 -20.87 14.23
CA VAL A 165 -8.84 -21.12 14.86
C VAL A 165 -8.06 -19.83 15.06
N LEU A 166 -8.05 -18.95 14.06
CA LEU A 166 -7.38 -17.64 14.19
C LEU A 166 -8.00 -16.83 15.33
N MET A 167 -9.33 -16.69 15.35
CA MET A 167 -10.04 -15.90 16.36
C MET A 167 -9.84 -16.42 17.79
N GLU A 168 -9.81 -17.74 17.99
CA GLU A 168 -9.57 -18.34 19.31
C GLU A 168 -8.15 -18.07 19.83
N ASN A 169 -7.18 -17.93 18.92
CA ASN A 169 -5.78 -17.73 19.28
C ASN A 169 -5.35 -16.26 19.31
N VAL A 170 -6.22 -15.31 18.93
CA VAL A 170 -5.91 -13.88 19.05
C VAL A 170 -5.82 -13.49 20.53
N GLN A 171 -4.68 -12.94 20.92
CA GLN A 171 -4.43 -12.45 22.27
C GLN A 171 -4.12 -10.96 22.22
N PHE A 172 -4.78 -10.16 23.06
CA PHE A 172 -4.41 -8.76 23.25
C PHE A 172 -3.37 -8.66 24.37
N ARG A 173 -2.14 -8.25 24.04
CA ARG A 173 -1.04 -8.10 25.01
C ARG A 173 -0.23 -6.86 24.67
N ASP A 174 0.18 -6.12 25.71
CA ASP A 174 1.03 -4.93 25.58
C ASP A 174 0.48 -3.84 24.62
N GLY A 175 -0.85 -3.78 24.47
CA GLY A 175 -1.51 -2.79 23.60
C GLY A 175 -1.61 -3.18 22.13
N SER A 176 -1.26 -4.43 21.77
CA SER A 176 -1.38 -4.96 20.40
C SER A 176 -2.02 -6.35 20.38
N TYR A 177 -2.64 -6.68 19.25
CA TYR A 177 -3.11 -8.04 18.97
C TYR A 177 -1.95 -8.93 18.50
N HIS A 178 -1.81 -10.10 19.12
CA HIS A 178 -0.84 -11.12 18.78
C HIS A 178 -1.56 -12.41 18.45
N LEU A 179 -1.02 -13.15 17.48
CA LEU A 179 -1.51 -14.46 17.09
C LEU A 179 -0.40 -15.50 17.30
N PRO A 180 -0.20 -15.99 18.52
CA PRO A 180 0.78 -17.04 18.80
C PRO A 180 0.30 -18.38 18.24
N LEU A 181 0.64 -18.66 16.98
CA LEU A 181 0.48 -20.00 16.41
C LEU A 181 1.74 -20.83 16.67
N SER A 182 1.55 -22.05 17.16
CA SER A 182 2.63 -23.02 17.26
C SER A 182 2.92 -23.64 15.89
N VAL A 183 4.15 -24.12 15.68
CA VAL A 183 4.57 -24.83 14.44
C VAL A 183 3.70 -26.07 14.15
N ALA A 184 3.08 -26.66 15.19
CA ALA A 184 2.18 -27.79 15.05
C ALA A 184 0.80 -27.42 14.46
N GLN A 185 0.44 -26.13 14.44
CA GLN A 185 -0.84 -25.63 13.93
C GLN A 185 -0.74 -25.09 12.48
N THR A 186 0.45 -25.15 11.87
CA THR A 186 0.72 -24.64 10.51
C THR A 186 0.86 -25.72 9.44
N GLY A 187 0.67 -27.00 9.78
CA GLY A 187 0.74 -28.14 8.86
C GLY A 187 -0.56 -28.93 8.83
#